data_AF-A0A2T7EF42-F1
#
_entry.id   AF-A0A2T7EF42-F1
#
_cell.length_a   1.000
_cell.length_b   1.000
_cell.length_c   1.000
_cell.angle_alpha   90.00
_cell.angle_beta   90.00
_cell.angle_gamma   90.00
#
_symmetry.space_group_name_H-M   'P 1'
#
loop_
_entity.id
_entity.type
_entity.pdbx_description
1 polymer ?
#
loop_
_entity_poly.entity_id
_entity_poly.type
_entity_poly.pdbx_seq_one_letter_code
_entity_poly.pdbx_strand_id
1 'polypeptide(L)' 'MVSDLTEPLYVHRMTCYLFGRERKVADIPTDHPSCSKQHAVLQYRLVEKEQPDGMMAKKMSRKYVLLHENSTE' A
#
# COMPACT_ATOMS: atom_id res chain seq x y z
N MET A 1 -0.81 5.02 -21.08
CA MET A 1 -0.56 3.56 -21.12
C MET A 1 0.24 3.24 -19.87
N VAL A 2 -0.37 2.65 -18.84
CA VAL A 2 0.41 2.08 -17.74
C VAL A 2 0.59 0.62 -18.11
N SER A 3 1.82 0.32 -18.55
CA SER A 3 2.36 -0.99 -18.87
C SER A 3 2.05 -1.99 -17.76
N ASP A 4 1.69 -3.21 -18.15
CA ASP A 4 1.66 -4.37 -17.24
C ASP A 4 2.93 -4.38 -16.37
N LEU A 5 2.76 -4.53 -15.06
CA LEU A 5 3.86 -4.66 -14.08
C LEU A 5 4.53 -6.03 -14.26
N THR A 6 5.30 -6.18 -15.33
CA THR A 6 6.08 -7.39 -15.64
C THR A 6 7.39 -7.44 -14.87
N GLU A 7 7.85 -6.31 -14.33
CA GLU A 7 9.06 -6.22 -13.51
C GLU A 7 8.75 -6.06 -12.01
N PRO A 8 9.62 -6.57 -11.11
CA PRO A 8 9.43 -6.43 -9.67
C PRO A 8 9.39 -4.97 -9.21
N LEU A 9 8.34 -4.59 -8.49
CA LEU A 9 8.24 -3.25 -7.89
C LEU A 9 9.00 -3.18 -6.55
N TYR A 10 9.98 -2.29 -6.48
CA TYR A 10 10.72 -2.01 -5.25
C TYR A 10 9.93 -1.09 -4.30
N VAL A 11 8.98 -1.67 -3.58
CA VAL A 11 8.05 -0.95 -2.68
C VAL A 11 8.72 -0.14 -1.56
N HIS A 12 10.01 -0.33 -1.28
CA HIS A 12 10.72 0.48 -0.27
C HIS A 12 11.11 1.88 -0.76
N ARG A 13 10.99 2.17 -2.07
CA ARG A 13 11.40 3.44 -2.67
C ARG A 13 10.40 4.58 -2.48
N MET A 14 9.17 4.26 -2.08
CA MET A 14 8.13 5.25 -1.79
C MET A 14 7.53 4.95 -0.43
N THR A 15 6.96 5.99 0.19
CA THR A 15 6.36 5.87 1.52
C THR A 15 4.95 5.28 1.47
N CYS A 16 4.27 5.34 0.33
CA CYS A 16 2.89 4.91 0.16
C CYS A 16 2.68 4.31 -1.23
N TYR A 17 1.79 3.32 -1.33
CA TYR A 17 1.26 2.82 -2.60
C TYR A 17 -0.24 2.52 -2.44
N LEU A 18 -1.04 3.07 -3.36
CA LEU A 18 -2.46 2.77 -3.50
C LEU A 18 -2.66 1.67 -4.56
N PHE A 19 -3.27 0.57 -4.13
CA PHE A 19 -3.76 -0.51 -4.97
C PHE A 19 -5.23 -0.28 -5.28
N GLY A 20 -5.64 -0.40 -6.54
CA GLY A 20 -7.05 -0.29 -6.90
C GLY A 20 -7.34 -0.37 -8.39
N ARG A 21 -8.62 -0.54 -8.74
CA ARG A 21 -9.06 -0.69 -10.13
C ARG A 21 -9.01 0.62 -10.92
N GLU A 22 -9.15 1.76 -10.24
CA GLU A 22 -9.18 3.05 -10.90
C GLU A 22 -7.76 3.55 -11.23
N ARG A 23 -7.30 3.25 -12.45
CA ARG A 23 -5.95 3.59 -12.95
C ARG A 23 -5.60 5.09 -12.94
N LYS A 24 -6.59 5.97 -12.81
CA LYS A 24 -6.36 7.43 -12.70
C LYS A 24 -5.86 7.84 -11.31
N VAL A 25 -6.17 7.05 -10.29
CA VAL A 25 -5.82 7.34 -8.88
C VAL A 25 -4.87 6.30 -8.28
N ALA A 26 -4.92 5.05 -8.73
CA ALA A 26 -4.10 3.97 -8.21
C ALA A 26 -2.65 4.06 -8.70
N ASP A 27 -1.70 3.92 -7.78
CA ASP A 27 -0.28 3.74 -8.10
C ASP A 27 -0.02 2.35 -8.71
N ILE A 28 -0.71 1.34 -8.17
CA ILE A 28 -0.61 -0.05 -8.59
C ILE A 28 -2.01 -0.50 -9.02
N PRO A 29 -2.26 -0.60 -10.34
CA PRO A 29 -3.57 -0.97 -10.83
C PRO A 29 -3.88 -2.44 -10.54
N THR A 30 -5.12 -2.72 -10.12
CA THR A 30 -5.66 -4.08 -9.95
C THR A 30 -6.68 -4.35 -11.04
N ASP A 31 -6.46 -5.38 -11.86
CA ASP A 31 -7.37 -5.71 -12.96
C ASP A 31 -8.49 -6.71 -12.58
N HIS A 32 -8.49 -7.19 -11.34
CA HIS A 32 -9.50 -8.12 -10.88
C HIS A 32 -10.83 -7.38 -10.58
N PRO A 33 -11.98 -7.85 -11.13
CA PRO A 33 -13.26 -7.16 -10.99
C PRO A 33 -13.79 -7.07 -9.55
N SER A 34 -13.36 -7.96 -8.65
CA SER A 34 -13.73 -7.92 -7.23
C SER A 34 -12.98 -6.86 -6.41
N CYS A 35 -11.95 -6.21 -6.98
CA CYS A 35 -11.21 -5.17 -6.30
C CYS A 35 -11.93 -3.82 -6.43
N SER A 36 -11.94 -3.05 -5.34
CA SER A 36 -12.54 -1.72 -5.29
C SER A 36 -11.75 -0.70 -6.12
N LYS A 37 -12.35 0.48 -6.40
CA LYS A 37 -11.69 1.59 -7.10
C LYS A 37 -10.40 2.00 -6.37
N GLN A 38 -10.50 2.15 -5.05
CA GLN A 38 -9.38 2.24 -4.12
C GLN A 38 -9.47 1.04 -3.18
N HIS A 39 -8.59 0.04 -3.34
CA HIS A 39 -8.73 -1.26 -2.70
C HIS A 39 -7.86 -1.41 -1.45
N ALA A 40 -6.62 -0.93 -1.49
CA ALA A 40 -5.74 -1.02 -0.34
C ALA A 40 -4.57 -0.05 -0.41
N VAL A 41 -3.98 0.24 0.74
CA VAL A 41 -2.79 1.09 0.85
C VAL A 41 -1.68 0.34 1.55
N LEU A 42 -0.49 0.32 0.95
CA LEU A 42 0.76 -0.03 1.62
C LEU A 42 1.45 1.24 2.09
N GLN A 43 1.55 1.43 3.40
CA GLN A 43 2.16 2.59 4.02
C GLN A 43 3.41 2.21 4.82
N TYR A 44 4.51 2.84 4.47
CA TYR A 44 5.78 2.82 5.15
C TYR A 44 5.86 3.97 6.17
N ARG A 45 6.03 3.67 7.45
CA ARG A 45 6.17 4.68 8.52
C ARG A 45 7.31 4.34 9.46
N LEU A 46 8.14 5.33 9.76
CA LEU A 46 9.07 5.25 10.88
C LEU A 46 8.26 5.38 12.17
N VAL A 47 8.27 4.34 13.00
CA VAL A 47 7.56 4.32 14.28
C VAL A 47 8.56 4.11 15.40
N GLU A 48 8.31 4.75 16.53
CA GLU A 48 9.06 4.46 17.75
C GLU A 48 8.47 3.21 18.38
N LYS A 49 9.33 2.25 18.69
CA LYS A 49 8.95 1.01 19.36
C LYS A 49 9.80 0.84 20.61
N GLU A 50 9.13 0.54 21.70
CA GLU A 50 9.77 0.14 22.95
C GLU A 50 10.46 -1.21 22.79
N GLN A 51 11.72 -1.25 23.18
CA GLN A 51 12.53 -2.45 23.25
C GLN A 51 12.40 -3.10 24.65
N PRO A 52 12.78 -4.38 24.80
CA PRO A 52 12.69 -5.08 26.09
C PRO A 52 13.49 -4.44 27.23
N ASP A 53 14.48 -3.60 26.90
CA ASP A 53 15.31 -2.82 27.83
C ASP A 53 14.68 -1.48 28.25
N GLY A 54 13.47 -1.17 27.78
CA GLY A 54 12.77 0.10 28.03
C GLY A 54 13.24 1.26 27.16
N MET A 55 14.21 1.05 26.25
CA MET A 55 14.67 2.10 25.34
C MET A 55 13.74 2.22 24.12
N MET A 56 13.51 3.44 23.64
CA MET A 56 12.80 3.69 22.39
C MET A 56 13.75 3.53 21.20
N ALA A 57 13.39 2.70 20.23
CA ALA A 57 14.09 2.60 18.96
C ALA A 57 13.18 2.98 17.80
N LYS A 58 13.73 3.73 16.84
CA LYS A 58 13.05 4.02 15.57
C LYS A 58 13.10 2.77 14.70
N LYS A 59 11.93 2.24 14.35
CA LYS A 59 11.77 1.07 13.48
C LYS A 59 10.92 1.43 12.26
N MET A 60 11.38 1.03 11.09
CA MET A 60 10.57 1.13 9.89
C MET A 60 9.43 0.11 9.95
N SER A 61 8.19 0.59 9.98
CA SER A 61 6.97 -0.23 9.91
C SER A 61 6.38 -0.21 8.52
N ARG A 62 5.89 -1.38 8.09
CA ARG A 62 5.06 -1.56 6.91
C ARG A 62 3.65 -1.83 7.43
N LYS A 63 2.72 -0.93 7.14
CA LYS A 63 1.32 -1.10 7.47
C LYS A 63 0.53 -1.25 6.20
N TYR A 64 -0.41 -2.18 6.20
CA TYR A 64 -1.34 -2.40 5.12
C TYR A 64 -2.73 -2.08 5.62
N VAL A 65 -3.45 -1.22 4.91
CA VAL A 65 -4.84 -0.86 5.21
C VAL A 65 -5.68 -1.31 4.03
N LEU A 66 -6.67 -2.16 4.30
CA LEU A 66 -7.69 -2.49 3.32
C LEU A 66 -8.71 -1.35 3.28
N LEU A 67 -8.92 -0.80 2.09
CA LEU A 67 -9.98 0.15 1.84
C LEU A 67 -11.20 -0.65 1.40
N HIS A 68 -12.22 -0.67 2.26
CA HIS A 68 -13.48 -1.30 1.93
C HIS A 68 -14.40 -0.27 1.26
N GLU A 69 -14.33 -0.17 -0.05
CA GLU A 69 -15.41 0.45 -0.83
C GLU A 69 -16.28 -0.65 -1.42
N ASN A 70 -17.46 -0.83 -0.83
CA ASN A 70 -18.60 -1.45 -1.51
C ASN A 70 -19.07 -0.48 -2.59
N SER A 71 -18.70 -0.72 -3.83
CA SER A 71 -19.45 -0.20 -4.96
C SER A 71 -19.40 -1.25 -6.06
N THR A 72 -20.27 -2.24 -5.90
CA THR A 72 -20.93 -2.84 -7.06
C THR A 72 -21.69 -1.70 -7.73
N GLU A 73 -21.03 -1.11 -8.74
CA GLU A 73 -21.42 -0.05 -9.72
C GLU A 73 -20.38 1.08 -9.83
#